data_AF-B0TKD9-F1
#
_entry.id   AF-B0TKD9-F1
#
_cell.length_a   1.000
_cell.length_b   1.000
_cell.length_c   1.000
_cell.angle_alpha   90.00
_cell.angle_beta   90.00
_cell.angle_gamma   90.00
#
_symmetry.space_group_name_H-M   'P 1'
#
loop_
_entity.id
_entity.type
_entity.pdbx_description
1 polymer ?
#
loop_
_entity_poly.entity_id
_entity_poly.type
_entity_poly.pdbx_seq_one_letter_code
_entity_poly.pdbx_strand_id
1 'polypeptide(L)'
;MKEIAIILLIVIGVYLYRRTQKAAQAEKELAAKQSEEALDVPEAQIKDITPETTEEISTPTVEGVSFESKVDNVEAIQAAIEPEPKAKVEAVVEAKAERAPEVEEKVQPVAEPEPEVVTKLEVQAETKPESEVKLEAKPETQAADLSWANPKLTKALADFEQASDTPAQYLAVSTAIAECYKQRKHSEYVQYGATLSQSYLELFSAYVKSLKAENPDAEVKGAAMMHLSTLLNDNGEFDSAISICKTAIEYGLTDGTVTGFEGRITRIDKAKAKANK
;
A
#
# COMPACT_ATOMS: atom_id res chain seq x y z
N MET A 1 -1.80 37.67 -16.28
CA MET A 1 -1.47 36.26 -15.96
C MET A 1 -2.09 35.80 -14.63
N LYS A 2 -1.85 36.47 -13.49
CA LYS A 2 -2.39 36.05 -12.17
C LYS A 2 -3.92 35.83 -12.16
N GLU A 3 -4.70 36.77 -12.69
CA GLU A 3 -6.18 36.62 -12.78
C GLU A 3 -6.64 35.36 -13.55
N ILE A 4 -5.93 35.00 -14.63
CA ILE A 4 -6.27 33.82 -15.44
C ILE A 4 -6.03 32.54 -14.63
N ALA A 5 -4.95 32.49 -13.83
CA ALA A 5 -4.67 31.35 -12.96
C ALA A 5 -5.73 31.20 -11.86
N ILE A 6 -6.21 32.31 -11.27
CA ILE A 6 -7.27 32.29 -10.25
C ILE A 6 -8.59 31.76 -10.84
N ILE A 7 -8.99 32.24 -12.02
CA ILE A 7 -10.20 31.75 -12.72
C ILE A 7 -10.08 30.24 -13.02
N LEU A 8 -8.90 29.78 -13.47
CA LEU A 8 -8.65 28.37 -13.80
C LEU A 8 -8.77 27.48 -12.55
N LEU A 9 -8.23 27.91 -11.40
CA LEU A 9 -8.37 27.21 -10.12
C LEU A 9 -9.83 27.13 -9.66
N ILE A 10 -10.63 28.20 -9.82
CA ILE A 10 -12.06 28.19 -9.49
C ILE A 10 -12.81 27.18 -10.37
N VAL A 11 -12.53 27.14 -11.68
CA VAL A 11 -13.15 26.18 -12.61
C VAL A 11 -12.79 24.73 -12.24
N ILE A 12 -11.52 24.45 -11.88
CA ILE A 12 -11.11 23.13 -11.41
C ILE A 12 -11.83 22.76 -10.11
N GLY A 13 -11.91 23.68 -9.14
CA GLY A 13 -12.61 23.45 -7.86
C GLY A 13 -14.09 23.11 -8.06
N VAL A 14 -14.80 23.88 -8.89
CA VAL A 14 -16.22 23.63 -9.23
C VAL A 14 -16.40 22.31 -9.99
N TYR A 15 -15.47 21.95 -10.88
CA TYR A 15 -15.49 20.66 -11.59
C TYR A 15 -15.31 19.48 -10.63
N LEU A 16 -14.33 19.53 -9.73
CA LEU A 16 -14.08 18.49 -8.73
C LEU A 16 -15.25 18.34 -7.76
N TYR A 17 -15.83 19.46 -7.29
CA TYR A 17 -17.02 19.46 -6.44
C TYR A 17 -18.25 18.83 -7.14
N ARG A 18 -18.49 19.15 -8.42
CA ARG A 18 -19.57 18.51 -9.19
C ARG A 18 -19.30 17.02 -9.45
N ARG A 19 -18.04 16.62 -9.58
CA ARG A 19 -17.65 15.21 -9.79
C ARG A 19 -17.89 14.37 -8.52
N THR A 20 -17.53 14.87 -7.34
CA THR A 20 -17.78 14.19 -6.06
C THR A 20 -19.27 14.14 -5.70
N GLN A 21 -20.02 15.23 -5.93
CA GLN A 21 -21.49 15.24 -5.81
C GLN A 21 -22.16 14.15 -6.66
N LYS A 22 -21.74 13.98 -7.92
CA LYS A 22 -22.28 12.92 -8.80
C LYS A 22 -21.96 11.50 -8.31
N ALA A 23 -20.76 11.26 -7.77
CA ALA A 23 -20.41 9.96 -7.20
C ALA A 23 -21.29 9.62 -5.99
N ALA A 24 -21.44 10.56 -5.05
CA ALA A 24 -22.28 10.39 -3.87
C ALA A 24 -23.78 10.23 -4.20
N GLN A 25 -24.26 10.82 -5.30
CA GLN A 25 -25.62 10.57 -5.79
C GLN A 25 -25.78 9.18 -6.40
N ALA A 26 -24.82 8.72 -7.21
CA ALA A 26 -24.85 7.38 -7.81
C ALA A 26 -24.79 6.27 -6.73
N GLU A 27 -23.98 6.44 -5.69
CA GLU A 27 -23.94 5.50 -4.55
C GLU A 27 -25.27 5.43 -3.80
N LYS A 28 -25.94 6.58 -3.58
CA LYS A 28 -27.28 6.62 -2.97
C LYS A 28 -28.36 5.98 -3.85
N GLU A 29 -28.29 6.16 -5.17
CA GLU A 29 -29.22 5.52 -6.11
C GLU A 29 -29.02 4.01 -6.18
N LEU A 30 -27.77 3.53 -6.14
CA LEU A 30 -27.46 2.10 -6.05
C LEU A 30 -27.94 1.48 -4.73
N ALA A 31 -27.70 2.16 -3.60
CA ALA A 31 -28.19 1.71 -2.30
C ALA A 31 -29.73 1.69 -2.21
N ALA A 32 -30.41 2.67 -2.82
CA ALA A 32 -31.87 2.69 -2.91
C ALA A 32 -32.40 1.50 -3.72
N LYS A 33 -31.83 1.22 -4.91
CA LYS A 33 -32.24 0.09 -5.76
C LYS A 33 -32.02 -1.26 -5.08
N GLN A 34 -30.89 -1.44 -4.38
CA GLN A 34 -30.64 -2.65 -3.60
C GLN A 34 -31.61 -2.82 -2.42
N SER A 35 -32.10 -1.73 -1.83
CA SER A 35 -33.14 -1.76 -0.81
C SER A 35 -34.54 -2.04 -1.36
N GLU A 36 -34.78 -1.75 -2.64
CA GLU A 36 -36.05 -1.97 -3.33
C GLU A 36 -36.14 -3.43 -3.84
N GLU A 37 -35.07 -3.96 -4.46
CA GLU A 37 -34.96 -5.38 -4.84
C GLU A 37 -35.02 -6.34 -3.63
N ALA A 38 -34.63 -5.89 -2.44
CA ALA A 38 -34.72 -6.68 -1.20
C ALA A 38 -36.15 -6.76 -0.60
N LEU A 39 -37.12 -6.03 -1.17
CA LEU A 39 -38.49 -5.91 -0.64
C LEU A 39 -39.56 -6.51 -1.57
N ASP A 40 -39.22 -6.81 -2.83
CA ASP A 40 -40.13 -7.38 -3.83
C ASP A 40 -39.82 -8.86 -4.13
N VAL A 41 -39.90 -9.71 -3.10
CA VAL A 41 -39.90 -11.18 -3.26
C VAL A 41 -41.36 -11.66 -3.23
N PRO A 42 -41.97 -12.04 -4.37
CA PRO A 42 -43.36 -12.49 -4.40
C PRO A 42 -43.51 -13.90 -3.79
N GLU A 43 -44.18 -13.95 -2.65
CA GLU A 43 -44.58 -15.17 -1.95
C GLU A 43 -45.75 -15.89 -2.68
N ALA A 44 -45.46 -16.74 -3.67
CA ALA A 44 -46.42 -17.76 -4.16
C ALA A 44 -45.80 -18.81 -5.11
N GLN A 45 -45.44 -19.99 -4.59
CA GLN A 45 -45.78 -21.31 -5.16
C GLN A 45 -45.16 -22.47 -4.37
N ILE A 46 -45.95 -23.07 -3.48
CA ILE A 46 -45.79 -24.48 -3.10
C ILE A 46 -47.18 -25.10 -3.23
N LYS A 47 -47.32 -26.07 -4.16
CA LYS A 47 -48.54 -26.88 -4.33
C LYS A 47 -48.18 -28.37 -4.29
N ASP A 48 -49.10 -29.12 -3.69
CA ASP A 48 -49.31 -30.56 -3.85
C ASP A 48 -48.11 -31.51 -3.62
N ILE A 49 -47.95 -31.93 -2.36
CA ILE A 49 -47.79 -33.37 -2.05
C ILE A 49 -48.72 -33.73 -0.89
N THR A 50 -49.87 -34.33 -1.22
CA THR A 50 -50.75 -35.02 -0.27
C THR A 50 -50.14 -36.37 0.11
N PRO A 51 -50.23 -36.75 1.40
CA PRO A 51 -50.61 -38.12 1.72
C PRO A 51 -51.77 -38.16 2.73
N GLU A 52 -52.76 -39.00 2.44
CA GLU A 52 -53.92 -39.26 3.30
C GLU A 52 -53.80 -40.69 3.90
N THR A 53 -54.46 -40.91 5.05
CA THR A 53 -54.84 -42.23 5.60
C THR A 53 -53.81 -43.00 6.46
N THR A 54 -53.95 -42.81 7.78
CA THR A 54 -54.25 -43.83 8.82
C THR A 54 -53.44 -45.14 8.90
N GLU A 55 -52.74 -45.36 10.03
CA GLU A 55 -53.04 -46.48 10.95
C GLU A 55 -52.50 -46.25 12.39
N GLU A 56 -52.93 -47.10 13.33
CA GLU A 56 -52.86 -46.92 14.79
C GLU A 56 -51.49 -47.27 15.45
N ILE A 57 -51.26 -46.81 16.70
CA ILE A 57 -51.10 -47.65 17.91
C ILE A 57 -50.54 -46.86 19.12
N SER A 58 -51.28 -46.96 20.24
CA SER A 58 -50.94 -46.88 21.68
C SER A 58 -49.79 -46.01 22.26
N THR A 59 -50.23 -45.18 23.23
CA THR A 59 -49.56 -44.67 24.45
C THR A 59 -49.06 -45.82 25.38
N PRO A 60 -48.32 -45.62 26.52
CA PRO A 60 -48.42 -44.45 27.43
C PRO A 60 -47.25 -44.03 28.38
N THR A 61 -47.45 -42.89 29.08
CA THR A 61 -46.86 -42.43 30.37
C THR A 61 -45.34 -42.08 30.33
N VAL A 62 -44.80 -41.03 30.99
CA VAL A 62 -44.94 -40.57 32.39
C VAL A 62 -44.78 -39.03 32.56
N GLU A 63 -45.50 -38.48 33.56
CA GLU A 63 -45.38 -37.21 34.35
C GLU A 63 -44.36 -36.13 33.91
N GLY A 64 -44.71 -34.84 33.83
CA GLY A 64 -45.05 -33.93 34.95
C GLY A 64 -43.82 -33.04 35.27
N VAL A 65 -43.86 -31.71 35.41
CA VAL A 65 -44.77 -30.85 36.20
C VAL A 65 -44.82 -29.43 35.60
N SER A 66 -45.95 -28.74 35.77
CA SER A 66 -46.19 -27.32 35.44
C SER A 66 -45.93 -26.40 36.64
N PHE A 67 -45.52 -25.13 36.45
CA PHE A 67 -46.39 -23.95 36.72
C PHE A 67 -45.73 -22.58 36.47
N GLU A 68 -46.60 -21.59 36.25
CA GLU A 68 -46.34 -20.22 35.80
C GLU A 68 -45.96 -19.19 36.90
N SER A 69 -45.60 -18.00 36.41
CA SER A 69 -45.93 -16.65 36.91
C SER A 69 -44.70 -15.78 37.25
N LYS A 70 -44.72 -14.44 37.09
CA LYS A 70 -45.84 -13.53 36.80
C LYS A 70 -45.38 -12.23 36.12
N VAL A 71 -46.30 -11.62 35.37
CA VAL A 71 -46.42 -10.16 35.08
C VAL A 71 -46.27 -9.30 36.37
N ASP A 72 -46.02 -7.99 36.39
CA ASP A 72 -46.12 -6.87 35.43
C ASP A 72 -45.23 -5.71 35.96
N ASN A 73 -44.85 -4.72 35.14
CA ASN A 73 -45.23 -3.31 35.40
C ASN A 73 -44.94 -2.39 34.21
N VAL A 74 -45.87 -1.47 33.95
CA VAL A 74 -45.84 -0.44 32.91
C VAL A 74 -46.02 0.91 33.59
N GLU A 75 -45.18 1.90 33.29
CA GLU A 75 -45.71 3.27 33.19
C GLU A 75 -44.85 4.16 32.28
N ALA A 76 -45.54 4.96 31.48
CA ALA A 76 -44.97 5.91 30.53
C ALA A 76 -45.69 7.25 30.71
N ILE A 77 -44.96 8.36 30.61
CA ILE A 77 -45.54 9.67 30.30
C ILE A 77 -44.70 10.34 29.22
N GLN A 78 -45.39 10.85 28.20
CA GLN A 78 -44.84 11.54 27.04
C GLN A 78 -44.84 13.07 27.20
N ALA A 79 -44.23 13.72 26.19
CA ALA A 79 -44.58 15.03 25.62
C ALA A 79 -43.94 16.29 26.23
N ALA A 80 -43.70 17.36 25.48
CA ALA A 80 -43.43 17.53 24.03
C ALA A 80 -43.03 19.01 23.75
N ILE A 81 -42.62 19.31 22.51
CA ILE A 81 -42.67 20.62 21.82
C ILE A 81 -41.51 21.63 22.02
N GLU A 82 -40.93 21.98 20.85
CA GLU A 82 -40.03 23.09 20.44
C GLU A 82 -40.61 24.52 20.71
N PRO A 83 -39.92 25.68 20.50
CA PRO A 83 -39.00 25.97 19.37
C PRO A 83 -37.78 26.91 19.62
N GLU A 84 -36.96 27.14 18.58
CA GLU A 84 -35.95 28.22 18.52
C GLU A 84 -36.58 29.64 18.57
N PRO A 85 -35.80 30.73 18.83
CA PRO A 85 -35.17 31.45 17.70
C PRO A 85 -33.82 32.21 17.95
N LYS A 86 -32.95 32.15 16.92
CA LYS A 86 -32.08 33.23 16.33
C LYS A 86 -31.67 34.48 17.17
N ALA A 87 -30.36 34.81 17.14
CA ALA A 87 -29.75 35.80 16.22
C ALA A 87 -28.43 36.48 16.73
N LYS A 88 -27.45 36.69 15.82
CA LYS A 88 -26.52 37.86 15.64
C LYS A 88 -25.74 38.42 16.87
N VAL A 89 -24.56 39.06 16.82
CA VAL A 89 -23.58 39.56 15.83
C VAL A 89 -22.21 39.71 16.59
N GLU A 90 -21.04 40.13 16.09
CA GLU A 90 -20.68 40.91 14.88
C GLU A 90 -19.24 40.60 14.38
N ALA A 91 -18.90 41.10 13.20
CA ALA A 91 -17.54 41.27 12.64
C ALA A 91 -16.80 42.53 13.15
N VAL A 92 -15.49 42.67 12.84
CA VAL A 92 -14.70 43.94 12.58
C VAL A 92 -13.18 43.59 12.52
N VAL A 93 -12.53 43.60 11.34
CA VAL A 93 -11.55 44.63 10.83
C VAL A 93 -10.11 44.45 11.38
N GLU A 94 -8.99 44.76 10.72
CA GLU A 94 -8.56 44.99 9.31
C GLU A 94 -7.06 45.32 9.35
N ALA A 95 -6.23 44.86 8.39
CA ALA A 95 -5.00 45.49 7.86
C ALA A 95 -4.07 44.42 7.23
N LYS A 96 -3.20 44.65 6.23
CA LYS A 96 -3.05 45.59 5.09
C LYS A 96 -1.54 45.72 4.80
N ALA A 97 -1.18 45.75 3.51
CA ALA A 97 0.15 46.10 2.96
C ALA A 97 1.31 45.11 3.22
N GLU A 98 2.43 45.10 2.47
CA GLU A 98 2.76 45.39 1.05
C GLU A 98 4.26 45.00 0.86
N ARG A 99 4.72 44.84 -0.40
CA ARG A 99 6.14 44.88 -0.87
C ARG A 99 7.06 43.65 -0.78
N ALA A 100 7.59 43.27 -1.94
CA ALA A 100 8.98 42.85 -2.17
C ALA A 100 9.87 44.11 -2.34
N PRO A 101 11.22 44.08 -2.29
CA PRO A 101 12.14 43.32 -3.18
C PRO A 101 13.11 42.39 -2.39
N GLU A 102 13.75 41.37 -2.96
CA GLU A 102 14.87 41.39 -3.94
C GLU A 102 16.12 42.14 -3.44
N VAL A 103 17.14 41.37 -3.02
CA VAL A 103 18.52 41.83 -2.81
C VAL A 103 19.45 40.78 -3.40
N GLU A 104 20.05 41.09 -4.55
CA GLU A 104 21.35 40.53 -4.91
C GLU A 104 22.41 41.09 -3.95
N GLU A 105 23.27 40.26 -3.38
CA GLU A 105 24.60 40.73 -3.00
C GLU A 105 25.68 39.76 -3.47
N LYS A 106 26.76 40.35 -4.00
CA LYS A 106 27.71 39.74 -4.93
C LYS A 106 29.11 39.97 -4.39
N VAL A 107 29.70 38.96 -3.76
CA VAL A 107 31.08 39.03 -3.26
C VAL A 107 31.88 37.81 -3.75
N GLN A 108 32.71 38.05 -4.76
CA GLN A 108 33.93 37.28 -5.04
C GLN A 108 35.10 37.93 -4.26
N PRO A 109 36.35 37.41 -4.36
CA PRO A 109 36.80 36.05 -4.07
C PRO A 109 37.97 36.09 -3.05
N VAL A 110 38.24 34.99 -2.32
CA VAL A 110 39.47 34.90 -1.49
C VAL A 110 40.20 33.57 -1.72
N ALA A 111 41.30 33.71 -2.45
CA ALA A 111 42.58 33.01 -2.33
C ALA A 111 42.61 31.52 -1.90
N GLU A 112 42.94 30.69 -2.89
CA GLU A 112 43.90 29.58 -2.77
C GLU A 112 45.11 29.96 -1.89
N PRO A 113 45.64 29.03 -1.07
CA PRO A 113 46.83 28.33 -1.55
C PRO A 113 46.93 26.85 -1.13
N GLU A 114 47.17 25.99 -2.12
CA GLU A 114 48.00 24.79 -2.00
C GLU A 114 49.50 25.16 -2.23
N PRO A 115 50.47 24.22 -2.13
CA PRO A 115 50.60 23.08 -1.20
C PRO A 115 52.03 22.98 -0.61
N GLU A 116 52.25 22.29 0.52
CA GLU A 116 53.60 21.72 0.80
C GLU A 116 53.69 20.64 1.91
N VAL A 117 54.51 19.60 1.66
CA VAL A 117 55.04 18.57 2.61
C VAL A 117 53.97 17.64 3.24
N VAL A 118 54.04 16.30 3.16
CA VAL A 118 55.13 15.40 3.59
C VAL A 118 55.33 14.23 2.63
N THR A 119 56.59 13.86 2.38
CA THR A 119 56.97 12.55 1.84
C THR A 119 58.02 11.91 2.75
N LYS A 120 58.01 10.57 2.81
CA LYS A 120 59.07 9.67 3.31
C LYS A 120 59.11 9.42 4.84
N LEU A 121 58.52 8.28 5.22
CA LEU A 121 59.13 7.40 6.21
C LEU A 121 59.00 5.94 5.72
N GLU A 122 60.09 5.38 5.20
CA GLU A 122 60.30 3.94 5.18
C GLU A 122 61.02 3.56 6.48
N VAL A 123 60.73 2.37 7.04
CA VAL A 123 61.73 1.34 7.39
C VAL A 123 61.07 0.15 8.11
N GLN A 124 61.32 -1.06 7.57
CA GLN A 124 61.25 -2.42 8.16
C GLN A 124 59.93 -2.82 8.89
N ALA A 125 59.15 -3.80 8.43
CA ALA A 125 59.43 -5.18 8.01
C ALA A 125 59.82 -6.14 9.15
N GLU A 126 58.87 -6.98 9.58
CA GLU A 126 59.13 -8.41 9.86
C GLU A 126 57.84 -9.28 9.90
N THR A 127 57.99 -10.53 9.45
CA THR A 127 57.14 -11.74 9.64
C THR A 127 55.66 -11.81 9.19
N LYS A 128 55.45 -12.67 8.18
CA LYS A 128 54.27 -13.53 7.88
C LYS A 128 53.78 -14.32 9.13
N PRO A 129 52.55 -14.91 9.16
CA PRO A 129 51.86 -15.50 8.01
C PRO A 129 50.34 -15.22 7.85
N GLU A 130 49.92 -15.24 6.58
CA GLU A 130 48.79 -16.04 6.08
C GLU A 130 47.50 -16.10 6.92
N SER A 131 46.56 -15.21 6.58
CA SER A 131 45.13 -15.52 6.70
C SER A 131 44.48 -15.05 5.41
N GLU A 132 43.92 -16.00 4.67
CA GLU A 132 43.22 -15.75 3.42
C GLU A 132 42.02 -14.85 3.69
N VAL A 133 42.13 -13.57 3.30
CA VAL A 133 40.94 -12.76 3.06
C VAL A 133 40.30 -13.30 1.78
N LYS A 134 39.47 -14.33 1.97
CA LYS A 134 38.57 -14.83 0.95
C LYS A 134 37.67 -13.67 0.54
N LEU A 135 37.99 -13.04 -0.59
CA LEU A 135 37.03 -12.19 -1.30
C LEU A 135 35.87 -13.11 -1.71
N GLU A 136 34.86 -13.22 -0.86
CA GLU A 136 33.60 -13.84 -1.25
C GLU A 136 32.90 -12.90 -2.24
N ALA A 137 33.08 -13.26 -3.51
CA ALA A 137 32.16 -13.06 -4.62
C ALA A 137 31.15 -11.91 -4.44
N LYS A 138 31.42 -10.83 -5.18
CA LYS A 138 30.33 -10.09 -5.86
C LYS A 138 29.34 -11.14 -6.38
N PRO A 139 28.02 -11.03 -6.10
CA PRO A 139 27.06 -12.02 -6.56
C PRO A 139 27.19 -12.11 -8.08
N GLU A 140 27.63 -13.27 -8.56
CA GLU A 140 27.57 -13.58 -9.98
C GLU A 140 26.08 -13.66 -10.31
N THR A 141 25.57 -12.58 -10.91
CA THR A 141 24.36 -12.63 -11.72
C THR A 141 24.64 -13.66 -12.79
N GLN A 142 24.29 -14.93 -12.50
CA GLN A 142 24.34 -16.01 -13.49
C GLN A 142 23.63 -15.46 -14.71
N ALA A 143 24.31 -15.47 -15.86
CA ALA A 143 23.78 -14.93 -17.10
C ALA A 143 22.62 -15.83 -17.53
N ALA A 144 21.45 -15.56 -16.95
CA ALA A 144 20.24 -16.33 -17.17
C ALA A 144 19.95 -16.29 -18.67
N ASP A 145 19.55 -17.43 -19.23
CA ASP A 145 18.97 -17.44 -20.55
C ASP A 145 17.66 -16.64 -20.48
N LEU A 146 17.71 -15.37 -20.90
CA LEU A 146 16.59 -14.43 -20.93
C LEU A 146 15.80 -14.53 -22.24
N SER A 147 15.91 -15.61 -23.02
CA SER A 147 15.14 -15.81 -24.26
C SER A 147 13.62 -15.85 -24.04
N TRP A 148 13.15 -16.17 -22.84
CA TRP A 148 11.75 -16.09 -22.41
C TRP A 148 11.30 -14.68 -22.01
N ALA A 149 12.24 -13.75 -21.77
CA ALA A 149 11.94 -12.42 -21.27
C ALA A 149 11.36 -11.53 -22.37
N ASN A 150 10.28 -10.83 -22.07
CA ASN A 150 9.66 -9.91 -23.00
C ASN A 150 10.52 -8.63 -23.16
N PRO A 151 10.38 -7.88 -24.27
CA PRO A 151 11.22 -6.70 -24.53
C PRO A 151 11.19 -5.62 -23.44
N LYS A 152 10.15 -5.57 -22.59
CA LYS A 152 10.08 -4.62 -21.47
C LYS A 152 10.95 -5.07 -20.31
N LEU A 153 10.95 -6.36 -19.98
CA LEU A 153 11.83 -6.92 -18.95
C LEU A 153 13.28 -6.86 -19.43
N THR A 154 13.59 -7.29 -20.66
CA THR A 154 14.93 -7.19 -21.25
C THR A 154 15.45 -5.75 -21.21
N LYS A 155 14.61 -4.77 -21.56
CA LYS A 155 14.98 -3.36 -21.45
C LYS A 155 15.21 -2.94 -20.00
N ALA A 156 14.29 -3.22 -19.07
CA ALA A 156 14.43 -2.80 -17.68
C ALA A 156 15.69 -3.37 -17.02
N LEU A 157 16.12 -4.58 -17.42
CA LEU A 157 17.37 -5.18 -16.97
C LEU A 157 18.59 -4.55 -17.63
N ALA A 158 18.53 -4.22 -18.93
CA ALA A 158 19.61 -3.46 -19.58
C ALA A 158 19.77 -2.04 -18.99
N ASP A 159 18.65 -1.35 -18.70
CA ASP A 159 18.62 -0.06 -18.02
C ASP A 159 19.19 -0.18 -16.59
N PHE A 160 18.97 -1.32 -15.90
CA PHE A 160 19.49 -1.59 -14.57
C PHE A 160 21.02 -1.79 -14.54
N GLU A 161 21.55 -2.63 -15.44
CA GLU A 161 22.98 -2.90 -15.56
C GLU A 161 23.79 -1.69 -16.09
N GLN A 162 23.15 -0.80 -16.85
CA GLN A 162 23.78 0.42 -17.40
C GLN A 162 23.71 1.63 -16.45
N ALA A 163 22.82 1.63 -15.46
CA ALA A 163 22.65 2.74 -14.54
C ALA A 163 23.85 2.88 -13.59
N SER A 164 24.46 4.07 -13.57
CA SER A 164 25.62 4.40 -12.73
C SER A 164 25.28 5.08 -11.40
N ASP A 165 24.00 5.39 -11.15
CA ASP A 165 23.52 6.03 -9.91
C ASP A 165 22.37 5.24 -9.26
N THR A 166 22.25 5.38 -7.94
CA THR A 166 21.26 4.65 -7.13
C THR A 166 19.80 4.96 -7.51
N PRO A 167 19.37 6.22 -7.76
CA PRO A 167 18.01 6.50 -8.24
C PRO A 167 17.64 5.79 -9.55
N ALA A 168 18.53 5.80 -10.55
CA ALA A 168 18.31 5.13 -11.83
C ALA A 168 18.29 3.60 -11.67
N GLN A 169 19.24 3.04 -10.91
CA GLN A 169 19.26 1.60 -10.58
C GLN A 169 17.97 1.17 -9.87
N TYR A 170 17.54 1.93 -8.84
CA TYR A 170 16.31 1.68 -8.09
C TYR A 170 15.06 1.71 -8.99
N LEU A 171 14.96 2.69 -9.89
CA LEU A 171 13.84 2.81 -10.82
C LEU A 171 13.82 1.65 -11.84
N ALA A 172 14.98 1.25 -12.35
CA ALA A 172 15.11 0.16 -13.31
C ALA A 172 14.75 -1.20 -12.69
N VAL A 173 15.29 -1.56 -11.52
CA VAL A 173 14.93 -2.79 -10.82
C VAL A 173 13.45 -2.81 -10.38
N SER A 174 12.91 -1.66 -9.94
CA SER A 174 11.47 -1.51 -9.65
C SER A 174 10.61 -1.77 -10.89
N THR A 175 11.08 -1.37 -12.08
CA THR A 175 10.40 -1.59 -13.36
C THR A 175 10.48 -3.06 -13.78
N ALA A 176 11.63 -3.72 -13.59
CA ALA A 176 11.80 -5.16 -13.84
C ALA A 176 10.86 -5.99 -12.95
N ILE A 177 10.83 -5.73 -11.64
CA ILE A 177 9.91 -6.36 -10.67
C ILE A 177 8.45 -6.14 -11.08
N ALA A 178 8.09 -4.92 -11.49
CA ALA A 178 6.72 -4.62 -11.92
C ALA A 178 6.33 -5.35 -13.21
N GLU A 179 7.26 -5.64 -14.12
CA GLU A 179 6.99 -6.45 -15.30
C GLU A 179 6.90 -7.94 -14.96
N CYS A 180 7.81 -8.48 -14.13
CA CYS A 180 7.69 -9.82 -13.56
C CYS A 180 6.32 -10.06 -12.91
N TYR A 181 5.86 -9.11 -12.10
CA TYR A 181 4.55 -9.18 -11.45
C TYR A 181 3.37 -9.21 -12.44
N LYS A 182 3.42 -8.45 -13.55
CA LYS A 182 2.38 -8.51 -14.60
C LYS A 182 2.34 -9.86 -15.29
N GLN A 183 3.50 -10.49 -15.45
CA GLN A 183 3.66 -11.78 -16.13
C GLN A 183 3.65 -12.99 -15.18
N ARG A 184 3.30 -12.81 -13.89
CA ARG A 184 3.30 -13.84 -12.80
C ARG A 184 2.49 -15.13 -13.05
N LYS A 185 1.82 -15.25 -14.20
CA LYS A 185 1.21 -16.50 -14.67
C LYS A 185 2.24 -17.46 -15.30
N HIS A 186 3.43 -16.96 -15.61
CA HIS A 186 4.55 -17.70 -16.16
C HIS A 186 5.61 -17.91 -15.08
N SER A 187 6.00 -19.16 -14.84
CA SER A 187 6.94 -19.60 -13.80
C SER A 187 8.27 -18.84 -13.82
N GLU A 188 8.78 -18.59 -15.01
CA GLU A 188 10.07 -17.97 -15.30
C GLU A 188 10.12 -16.53 -14.77
N TYR A 189 9.02 -15.78 -14.94
CA TYR A 189 8.89 -14.42 -14.41
C TYR A 189 8.71 -14.39 -12.89
N VAL A 190 8.08 -15.42 -12.30
CA VAL A 190 7.93 -15.56 -10.85
C VAL A 190 9.29 -15.85 -10.21
N GLN A 191 9.99 -16.88 -10.71
CA GLN A 191 11.30 -17.30 -10.24
C GLN A 191 12.35 -16.19 -10.40
N TYR A 192 12.45 -15.59 -11.59
CA TYR A 192 13.38 -14.49 -11.83
C TYR A 192 12.98 -13.23 -11.04
N GLY A 193 11.69 -12.94 -10.91
CA GLY A 193 11.21 -11.81 -10.12
C GLY A 193 11.55 -11.93 -8.62
N ALA A 194 11.60 -13.16 -8.10
CA ALA A 194 12.00 -13.45 -6.72
C ALA A 194 13.50 -13.20 -6.47
N THR A 195 14.39 -13.53 -7.42
CA THR A 195 15.85 -13.34 -7.24
C THR A 195 16.27 -11.87 -7.18
N LEU A 196 15.46 -10.95 -7.74
CA LEU A 196 15.69 -9.50 -7.64
C LEU A 196 15.52 -8.94 -6.21
N SER A 197 15.07 -9.74 -5.25
CA SER A 197 14.66 -9.27 -3.92
C SER A 197 15.77 -8.63 -3.11
N GLN A 198 16.95 -9.26 -3.03
CA GLN A 198 18.09 -8.74 -2.27
C GLN A 198 18.57 -7.39 -2.84
N SER A 199 18.86 -7.36 -4.15
CA SER A 199 19.32 -6.15 -4.85
C SER A 199 18.31 -5.01 -4.71
N TYR A 200 17.01 -5.31 -4.77
CA TYR A 200 15.95 -4.31 -4.56
C TYR A 200 15.98 -3.72 -3.15
N LEU A 201 16.12 -4.53 -2.10
CA LEU A 201 16.11 -4.03 -0.71
C LEU A 201 17.33 -3.15 -0.42
N GLU A 202 18.51 -3.55 -0.89
CA GLU A 202 19.74 -2.76 -0.75
C GLU A 202 19.59 -1.39 -1.43
N LEU A 203 19.17 -1.37 -2.70
CA LEU A 203 18.96 -0.15 -3.48
C LEU A 203 17.84 0.72 -2.92
N PHE A 204 16.74 0.13 -2.46
CA PHE A 204 15.65 0.84 -1.81
C PHE A 204 16.14 1.55 -0.55
N SER A 205 16.90 0.87 0.31
CA SER A 205 17.42 1.48 1.55
C SER A 205 18.35 2.67 1.26
N ALA A 206 19.23 2.55 0.25
CA ALA A 206 20.12 3.61 -0.18
C ALA A 206 19.36 4.79 -0.82
N TYR A 207 18.37 4.49 -1.67
CA TYR A 207 17.50 5.49 -2.32
C TYR A 207 16.65 6.27 -1.31
N VAL A 208 16.01 5.60 -0.35
CA VAL A 208 15.26 6.28 0.73
C VAL A 208 16.20 7.18 1.53
N LYS A 209 17.40 6.70 1.86
CA LYS A 209 18.38 7.48 2.63
C LYS A 209 18.83 8.74 1.89
N SER A 210 19.13 8.67 0.59
CA SER A 210 19.49 9.85 -0.20
C SER A 210 18.31 10.81 -0.34
N LEU A 211 17.12 10.29 -0.67
CA LEU A 211 15.92 11.09 -0.85
C LEU A 211 15.52 11.84 0.43
N LYS A 212 15.60 11.18 1.60
CA LYS A 212 15.31 11.80 2.91
C LYS A 212 16.39 12.79 3.37
N ALA A 213 17.62 12.67 2.88
CA ALA A 213 18.68 13.65 3.14
C ALA A 213 18.47 14.95 2.35
N GLU A 214 17.95 14.87 1.13
CA GLU A 214 17.58 16.03 0.31
C GLU A 214 16.23 16.64 0.72
N ASN A 215 15.25 15.79 1.04
CA ASN A 215 13.90 16.19 1.44
C ASN A 215 13.33 15.24 2.52
N PRO A 216 13.38 15.62 3.81
CA PRO A 216 12.86 14.81 4.91
C PRO A 216 11.37 14.41 4.78
N ASP A 217 10.57 15.22 4.08
CA ASP A 217 9.13 14.99 3.92
C ASP A 217 8.78 14.20 2.63
N ALA A 218 9.78 13.82 1.83
CA ALA A 218 9.54 13.06 0.59
C ALA A 218 8.89 11.69 0.85
N GLU A 219 7.80 11.40 0.16
CA GLU A 219 7.08 10.13 0.25
C GLU A 219 7.61 9.11 -0.78
N VAL A 220 7.78 7.86 -0.35
CA VAL A 220 8.20 6.74 -1.21
C VAL A 220 7.06 5.74 -1.35
N LYS A 221 6.87 5.20 -2.55
CA LYS A 221 5.73 4.33 -2.87
C LYS A 221 6.07 2.85 -2.66
N GLY A 222 5.25 2.13 -1.88
CA GLY A 222 5.41 0.69 -1.60
C GLY A 222 5.10 -0.28 -2.75
N ALA A 223 4.79 0.21 -3.95
CA ALA A 223 4.28 -0.63 -5.05
C ALA A 223 5.25 -1.76 -5.47
N ALA A 224 6.56 -1.51 -5.49
CA ALA A 224 7.54 -2.55 -5.84
C ALA A 224 7.68 -3.61 -4.72
N MET A 225 7.63 -3.23 -3.44
CA MET A 225 7.55 -4.20 -2.32
C MET A 225 6.26 -5.04 -2.36
N MET A 226 5.12 -4.44 -2.75
CA MET A 226 3.86 -5.16 -2.95
C MET A 226 3.96 -6.18 -4.11
N HIS A 227 4.57 -5.79 -5.24
CA HIS A 227 4.83 -6.70 -6.36
C HIS A 227 5.76 -7.86 -5.94
N LEU A 228 6.89 -7.53 -5.31
CA LEU A 228 7.94 -8.47 -4.93
C LEU A 228 7.49 -9.46 -3.86
N SER A 229 6.77 -9.01 -2.83
CA SER A 229 6.12 -9.91 -1.86
C SER A 229 5.08 -10.84 -2.49
N THR A 230 4.42 -10.43 -3.58
CA THR A 230 3.54 -11.34 -4.33
C THR A 230 4.34 -12.38 -5.11
N LEU A 231 5.42 -11.96 -5.79
CA LEU A 231 6.31 -12.85 -6.56
C LEU A 231 6.96 -13.91 -5.66
N LEU A 232 7.50 -13.51 -4.50
CA LEU A 232 8.08 -14.42 -3.51
C LEU A 232 7.04 -15.41 -2.96
N ASN A 233 5.82 -14.95 -2.65
CA ASN A 233 4.73 -15.83 -2.22
C ASN A 233 4.35 -16.84 -3.32
N ASP A 234 4.27 -16.41 -4.57
CA ASP A 234 3.98 -17.29 -5.71
C ASP A 234 5.14 -18.27 -5.98
N ASN A 235 6.37 -17.91 -5.65
CA ASN A 235 7.57 -18.77 -5.71
C ASN A 235 7.68 -19.75 -4.52
N GLY A 236 6.78 -19.66 -3.53
CA GLY A 236 6.83 -20.45 -2.29
C GLY A 236 7.80 -19.93 -1.23
N GLU A 237 8.45 -18.79 -1.46
CA GLU A 237 9.36 -18.12 -0.53
C GLU A 237 8.58 -17.28 0.49
N PHE A 238 7.72 -17.94 1.27
CA PHE A 238 6.80 -17.27 2.18
C PHE A 238 7.49 -16.40 3.25
N ASP A 239 8.63 -16.84 3.78
CA ASP A 239 9.38 -16.08 4.79
C ASP A 239 10.03 -14.82 4.20
N SER A 240 10.63 -14.92 3.01
CA SER A 240 11.12 -13.77 2.24
C SER A 240 9.99 -12.78 1.95
N ALA A 241 8.82 -13.29 1.52
CA ALA A 241 7.64 -12.48 1.22
C ALA A 241 7.11 -11.72 2.45
N ILE A 242 7.06 -12.38 3.62
CA ILE A 242 6.68 -11.77 4.90
C ILE A 242 7.72 -10.73 5.34
N SER A 243 9.02 -11.03 5.17
CA SER A 243 10.12 -10.11 5.52
C SER A 243 9.96 -8.79 4.77
N ILE A 244 9.74 -8.82 3.45
CA ILE A 244 9.52 -7.61 2.64
C ILE A 244 8.28 -6.83 3.09
N CYS A 245 7.20 -7.50 3.48
CA CYS A 245 6.02 -6.81 4.01
C CYS A 245 6.32 -6.12 5.35
N LYS A 246 7.15 -6.71 6.22
CA LYS A 246 7.59 -6.09 7.48
C LYS A 246 8.49 -4.88 7.23
N THR A 247 9.48 -5.01 6.35
CA THR A 247 10.32 -3.89 5.93
C THR A 247 9.48 -2.75 5.33
N ALA A 248 8.45 -3.05 4.53
CA ALA A 248 7.55 -2.03 4.02
C ALA A 248 6.83 -1.26 5.14
N ILE A 249 6.39 -1.93 6.20
CA ILE A 249 5.79 -1.32 7.39
C ILE A 249 6.80 -0.48 8.17
N GLU A 250 8.04 -0.95 8.34
CA GLU A 250 9.14 -0.22 9.00
C GLU A 250 9.46 1.11 8.30
N TYR A 251 9.36 1.14 6.97
CA TYR A 251 9.51 2.37 6.16
C TYR A 251 8.20 3.18 6.01
N GLY A 252 7.12 2.79 6.70
CA GLY A 252 5.83 3.51 6.68
C GLY A 252 5.08 3.44 5.34
N LEU A 253 5.35 2.43 4.51
CA LEU A 253 4.78 2.29 3.18
C LEU A 253 3.39 1.62 3.22
N THR A 254 2.52 2.00 2.29
CA THR A 254 1.25 1.30 2.04
C THR A 254 1.30 0.42 0.78
N ASP A 255 0.59 -0.71 0.80
CA ASP A 255 0.44 -1.63 -0.33
C ASP A 255 -0.73 -1.25 -1.25
N GLY A 256 -1.45 -0.16 -0.94
CA GLY A 256 -2.60 0.33 -1.71
C GLY A 256 -3.91 -0.40 -1.44
N THR A 257 -3.95 -1.41 -0.56
CA THR A 257 -5.19 -2.04 -0.10
C THR A 257 -5.66 -1.46 1.24
N VAL A 258 -6.95 -1.64 1.55
CA VAL A 258 -7.57 -1.20 2.82
C VAL A 258 -6.86 -1.80 4.05
N THR A 259 -6.28 -3.00 3.91
CA THR A 259 -5.62 -3.73 5.01
C THR A 259 -4.10 -3.56 5.05
N GLY A 260 -3.51 -2.80 4.14
CA GLY A 260 -2.06 -2.63 4.02
C GLY A 260 -1.27 -3.93 3.90
N PHE A 261 0.01 -3.84 4.30
CA PHE A 261 0.94 -4.96 4.31
C PHE A 261 0.64 -5.97 5.44
N GLU A 262 -0.04 -5.55 6.51
CA GLU A 262 -0.48 -6.38 7.63
C GLU A 262 -1.49 -7.45 7.17
N GLY A 263 -2.48 -7.03 6.38
CA GLY A 263 -3.42 -7.95 5.74
C GLY A 263 -2.74 -8.85 4.72
N ARG A 264 -1.64 -8.40 4.09
CA ARG A 264 -0.83 -9.21 3.17
C ARG A 264 -0.04 -10.29 3.89
N ILE A 265 0.65 -9.97 4.99
CA ILE A 265 1.33 -10.93 5.88
C ILE A 265 0.35 -12.03 6.29
N THR A 266 -0.85 -11.65 6.77
CA THR A 266 -1.91 -12.59 7.17
C THR A 266 -2.35 -13.54 6.04
N ARG A 267 -2.30 -13.10 4.78
CA ARG A 267 -2.61 -13.95 3.60
C ARG A 267 -1.44 -14.89 3.26
N ILE A 268 -0.20 -14.41 3.37
CA ILE A 268 1.02 -15.20 3.11
C ILE A 268 1.20 -16.28 4.18
N ASP A 269 0.98 -15.98 5.47
CA ASP A 269 1.01 -16.98 6.55
C ASP A 269 -0.01 -18.11 6.33
N LYS A 270 -1.20 -17.78 5.84
CA LYS A 270 -2.22 -18.79 5.46
C LYS A 270 -1.80 -19.62 4.27
N ALA A 271 -1.09 -19.05 3.29
CA ALA A 271 -0.52 -19.78 2.16
C ALA A 271 0.60 -20.73 2.62
N LYS A 272 1.52 -20.26 3.46
CA LYS A 272 2.57 -21.06 4.10
C LYS A 272 2.01 -22.23 4.89
N ALA A 273 1.02 -21.98 5.75
CA ALA A 273 0.35 -23.01 6.54
C ALA A 273 -0.48 -24.01 5.70
N LYS A 274 -0.82 -23.68 4.45
CA LYS A 274 -1.44 -24.59 3.49
C LYS A 274 -0.40 -25.40 2.70
N ALA A 275 0.75 -24.82 2.37
CA ALA A 275 1.84 -25.51 1.68
C ALA A 275 2.57 -26.55 2.55
N ASN A 276 2.55 -26.36 3.88
CA ASN A 276 3.15 -27.27 4.86
C ASN A 276 2.17 -28.37 5.37
N LYS A 277 1.09 -28.67 4.63
CA LYS A 277 0.08 -29.69 4.96
C LYS A 277 -0.02 -30.74 3.87
#